data_AF-A0A151U0B5-F1
#
_entry.id   AF-A0A151U0B5-F1
#
_cell.length_a   1.000
_cell.length_b   1.000
_cell.length_c   1.000
_cell.angle_alpha   90.00
_cell.angle_beta   90.00
_cell.angle_gamma   90.00
#
_symmetry.space_group_name_H-M   'P 1'
#
loop_
_entity.id
_entity.type
_entity.pdbx_description
1 polymer ?
#
loop_
_entity_poly.entity_id
_entity_poly.type
_entity_poly.pdbx_seq_one_letter_code
_entity_poly.pdbx_strand_id
1 'polypeptide(L)' 'MGYNVKRVLVDQGSSANIMFWEAFVGMKIPTDRLMSYAGTLVGFAGDQVIARGLTFIIMK' A
#
# COMPACT_ATOMS: atom_id res chain seq x y z
N MET A 1 0.15 -25.97 -20.28
CA MET A 1 0.57 -24.55 -20.31
C MET A 1 -0.66 -23.70 -20.13
N GLY A 2 -0.76 -22.95 -19.04
CA GLY A 2 -1.82 -21.95 -18.92
C GLY A 2 -2.16 -21.64 -17.49
N TYR A 3 -2.13 -20.34 -17.16
CA TYR A 3 -3.28 -19.66 -16.60
C TYR A 3 -3.34 -18.26 -17.20
N ASN A 4 -4.48 -17.92 -17.81
CA ASN A 4 -4.82 -16.58 -18.24
C ASN A 4 -5.30 -15.83 -16.99
N VAL A 5 -4.39 -15.21 -16.25
CA VAL A 5 -4.75 -14.51 -15.02
C VAL A 5 -5.32 -13.14 -15.38
N LYS A 6 -6.64 -13.05 -15.54
CA LYS A 6 -7.35 -11.77 -15.49
C LYS A 6 -7.46 -11.34 -14.03
N ARG A 7 -6.51 -10.52 -13.55
CA ARG A 7 -6.65 -9.84 -12.26
C ARG A 7 -7.51 -8.60 -12.47
N VAL A 8 -8.77 -8.68 -12.07
CA VAL A 8 -9.63 -7.49 -11.95
C VAL A 8 -9.47 -6.98 -10.52
N LEU A 9 -8.85 -5.81 -10.36
CA LEU A 9 -8.92 -5.03 -9.12
C LEU A 9 -10.31 -4.37 -9.11
N VAL A 10 -11.24 -4.94 -8.35
CA VAL A 10 -12.53 -4.30 -8.06
C VAL A 10 -12.30 -3.37 -6.87
N ASP A 11 -12.08 -2.09 -7.14
CA ASP A 11 -12.15 -1.03 -6.14
C ASP A 11 -13.63 -0.77 -5.79
N GLN A 12 -14.07 -1.25 -4.63
CA GLN A 12 -15.39 -0.91 -4.06
C GLN A 12 -15.32 0.24 -3.04
N GLY A 13 -14.37 1.16 -3.20
CA GLY A 13 -14.14 2.27 -2.26
C GLY A 13 -12.91 2.02 -1.39
N SER A 14 -11.75 2.02 -2.01
CA SER A 14 -10.42 1.71 -1.46
C SER A 14 -10.18 2.39 -0.10
N SER A 15 -10.28 1.61 0.97
CA SER A 15 -10.02 2.04 2.34
C SER A 15 -8.56 1.92 2.77
N ALA A 16 -7.65 1.39 1.93
CA ALA A 16 -6.20 1.51 2.10
C ALA A 16 -5.45 1.24 0.79
N ASN A 17 -4.92 2.28 0.14
CA ASN A 17 -3.90 2.12 -0.88
C ASN A 17 -2.56 1.77 -0.19
N ILE A 18 -2.06 0.54 -0.35
CA ILE A 18 -0.75 0.14 0.15
C ILE A 18 0.33 0.77 -0.74
N MET A 19 1.28 1.47 -0.13
CA MET A 19 2.42 2.08 -0.80
C MET A 19 3.70 1.37 -0.43
N PHE A 20 4.47 0.95 -1.45
CA PHE A 20 5.82 0.43 -1.25
C PHE A 20 6.77 1.55 -0.82
N TRP A 21 7.75 1.20 0.02
CA TRP A 21 8.69 2.17 0.57
C TRP A 21 9.54 2.84 -0.53
N GLU A 22 9.97 2.07 -1.53
CA GLU A 22 10.74 2.55 -2.67
C GLU A 22 9.93 3.56 -3.49
N ALA A 23 8.62 3.34 -3.65
CA ALA A 23 7.73 4.29 -4.32
C ALA A 23 7.57 5.58 -3.50
N PHE A 24 7.37 5.47 -2.18
CA PHE A 24 7.31 6.61 -1.26
C PHE A 24 8.57 7.49 -1.36
N VAL A 25 9.76 6.87 -1.30
CA VAL A 25 11.04 7.56 -1.46
C VAL A 25 11.20 8.16 -2.85
N GLY A 26 10.81 7.43 -3.90
CA GLY A 26 10.86 7.89 -5.29
C GLY A 26 9.98 9.11 -5.57
N MET A 27 8.83 9.22 -4.89
CA MET A 27 7.97 10.40 -4.93
C MET A 27 8.52 11.59 -4.14
N LYS A 28 9.64 11.41 -3.43
CA LYS A 28 10.30 12.45 -2.61
C LYS A 28 9.35 13.05 -1.58
N ILE A 29 8.44 12.25 -1.04
CA ILE A 29 7.56 12.66 0.05
C ILE A 29 8.41 12.75 1.32
N PRO A 30 8.40 13.89 2.02
CA PRO A 30 9.12 14.03 3.28
C PRO A 30 8.65 13.00 4.31
N THR A 31 9.59 12.34 4.97
CA THR A 31 9.31 11.25 5.92
C THR A 31 8.56 11.71 7.18
N ASP A 32 8.65 12.99 7.51
CA ASP A 32 7.90 13.65 8.59
C ASP A 32 6.39 13.73 8.30
N ARG A 33 5.96 13.54 7.04
CA ARG A 33 4.55 13.36 6.69
C ARG A 33 4.02 11.95 6.95
N LEU A 34 4.87 11.04 7.41
CA LEU A 34 4.47 9.71 7.79
C LEU A 34 3.96 9.75 9.24
N MET A 35 2.66 9.55 9.41
CA MET A 35 2.05 9.44 10.74
C MET A 35 2.33 8.04 11.30
N SER A 36 2.52 7.98 12.62
CA SER A 36 2.65 6.71 13.31
C SER A 36 1.39 5.88 13.09
N TYR A 37 1.61 4.63 12.68
CA TYR A 37 0.55 3.65 12.51
C TYR A 37 1.11 2.31 12.95
N ALA A 38 0.48 1.71 13.95
CA ALA A 38 0.93 0.45 14.57
C ALA A 38 0.17 -0.77 14.01
N GLY A 39 -0.33 -0.67 12.78
CA GLY A 39 -1.07 -1.77 12.14
C GLY A 39 -0.18 -2.68 11.32
N THR A 40 -0.61 -3.94 11.20
CA THR A 40 0.00 -4.95 10.35
C THR A 40 -0.83 -5.11 9.08
N LEU A 41 -0.16 -5.12 7.93
CA LEU A 41 -0.76 -5.50 6.66
C LEU A 41 -0.71 -7.02 6.53
N VAL A 42 -1.86 -7.63 6.22
CA VAL A 42 -1.98 -9.08 6.03
C VAL A 42 -2.23 -9.36 4.55
N GLY A 43 -1.32 -10.12 3.94
CA GLY A 43 -1.42 -10.56 2.56
C GLY A 43 -2.40 -11.72 2.39
N PHE A 44 -2.81 -11.99 1.15
CA PHE A 44 -3.76 -13.06 0.84
C PHE A 44 -3.26 -14.47 1.21
N ALA A 45 -1.94 -14.68 1.25
CA ALA A 45 -1.32 -15.93 1.68
C ALA A 45 -1.11 -16.02 3.22
N GLY A 46 -1.55 -15.00 3.97
CA GLY A 46 -1.35 -14.91 5.43
C GLY A 46 -0.05 -14.24 5.86
N ASP A 47 0.79 -13.82 4.90
CA ASP A 47 2.01 -13.06 5.19
C ASP A 47 1.69 -11.75 5.92
N GLN A 48 2.54 -11.37 6.87
CA GLN A 48 2.34 -10.19 7.69
C GLN A 48 3.52 -9.22 7.55
N VAL A 49 3.21 -7.94 7.36
CA VAL A 49 4.21 -6.87 7.29
C VAL A 49 3.78 -5.73 8.19
N ILE A 50 4.69 -5.29 9.08
CA ILE A 50 4.47 -4.11 9.90
C ILE A 50 4.51 -2.87 8.99
N ALA A 51 3.43 -2.10 8.97
CA ALA A 51 3.40 -0.86 8.22
C ALA A 51 4.35 0.16 8.85
N ARG A 52 5.11 0.88 8.02
CA ARG A 52 6.01 1.95 8.50
C ARG A 52 5.24 3.16 9.04
N GLY A 53 4.03 3.37 8.53
CA GLY A 53 3.16 4.48 8.90
C GLY A 53 2.07 4.70 7.87
N LEU A 54 1.29 5.76 8.06
CA LEU A 54 0.24 6.18 7.12
C LEU A 54 0.51 7.61 6.66
N THR A 55 0.22 7.91 5.40
CA THR A 55 0.33 9.27 4.86
C THR A 55 -0.83 9.53 3.90
N PHE A 56 -1.26 10.78 3.82
CA PHE A 56 -2.28 11.20 2.86
C PHE A 56 -1.59 11.85 1.66
N ILE A 57 -1.94 11.36 0.46
CA ILE A 57 -1.42 11.87 -0.79
C ILE A 57 -2.61 12.34 -1.63
N ILE A 58 -2.53 13.57 -2.11
CA ILE A 58 -3.49 14.11 -3.06
C ILE A 58 -2.95 13.80 -4.46
N MET A 59 -3.60 12.89 -5.17
CA MET A 59 -3.32 12.65 -6.59
C MET A 59 -4.03 13.77 -7.39
N LYS A 60 -3.27 14.54 -8.17
CA LYS A 60 -3.77 15.62 -9.03
C LYS A 60 -4.10 15.09 -10.41
#